data_AF-A0A2W6TUV8-F1
#
_entry.id   AF-A0A2W6TUV8-F1
#
_cell.length_a   1.000
_cell.length_b   1.000
_cell.length_c   1.000
_cell.angle_alpha   90.00
_cell.angle_beta   90.00
_cell.angle_gamma   90.00
#
_symmetry.space_group_name_H-M   'P 1'
#
loop_
_entity.id
_entity.type
_entity.pdbx_description
1 polymer ?
#
loop_
_entity_poly.entity_id
_entity_poly.type
_entity_poly.pdbx_seq_one_letter_code
_entity_poly.pdbx_strand_id
1 'polypeptide(L)'
;ELINAQVSGKTRRALDGYNVQFADIALSISIALAIVCYLMFTLSPQIQMKLHSGVFYTVIFVVFAFLRYLQQTLVYNRTESPTKIVYRDRYIQITLILWVAAFLILIYFKK
;
A
#
# COMPACT_ATOMS: atom_id res chain seq x y z
N GLU A 1 -16.57 9.37 0.23
CA GLU A 1 -17.14 10.65 0.72
C GLU A 1 -17.23 11.73 -0.36
N LEU A 2 -16.24 11.89 -1.24
CA LEU A 2 -16.31 12.83 -2.39
C LEU A 2 -17.41 12.49 -3.41
N ILE A 3 -17.66 11.21 -3.67
CA ILE A 3 -18.75 10.75 -4.57
C ILE A 3 -20.14 11.02 -3.95
N ASN A 4 -20.27 10.90 -2.62
CA ASN A 4 -21.50 11.22 -1.90
C ASN A 4 -21.74 12.74 -1.80
N ALA A 5 -20.66 13.51 -1.87
CA ALA A 5 -20.69 14.97 -1.89
C ALA A 5 -21.26 15.55 -3.19
N GLN A 6 -21.00 14.90 -4.34
CA GLN A 6 -21.64 15.28 -5.61
C GLN A 6 -23.15 15.02 -5.65
N VAL A 7 -23.64 14.07 -4.84
CA VAL A 7 -25.05 13.66 -4.81
C VAL A 7 -25.85 14.36 -3.68
N SER A 8 -25.22 14.66 -2.54
CA SER A 8 -25.92 15.11 -1.31
C SER A 8 -25.67 16.57 -0.89
N GLY A 9 -24.82 17.32 -1.59
CA GLY A 9 -24.64 18.77 -1.36
C GLY A 9 -24.01 19.19 -0.03
N LYS A 10 -23.51 18.24 0.78
CA LYS A 10 -22.75 18.53 2.01
C LYS A 10 -21.29 18.11 1.85
N THR A 11 -20.51 18.97 1.22
CA THR A 11 -19.04 18.97 1.34
C THR A 11 -18.62 19.78 2.56
N ARG A 12 -17.68 19.26 3.36
CA ARG A 12 -16.89 20.11 4.26
C ARG A 12 -16.08 21.08 3.38
N ARG A 13 -16.03 22.38 3.71
CA ARG A 13 -15.28 23.43 2.98
C ARG A 13 -13.82 23.06 2.64
N ALA A 14 -13.21 22.13 3.38
CA ALA A 14 -11.86 21.62 3.12
C ALA A 14 -11.73 20.69 1.90
N LEU A 15 -12.84 20.14 1.38
CA LEU A 15 -12.85 19.24 0.21
C LEU A 15 -13.25 19.95 -1.10
N ASP A 16 -13.61 21.23 -1.03
CA ASP A 16 -14.18 22.00 -2.15
C ASP A 16 -13.17 22.25 -3.29
N GLY A 17 -11.87 22.12 -3.01
CA GLY A 17 -10.78 22.23 -3.99
C GLY A 17 -10.18 20.89 -4.46
N TYR A 18 -10.66 19.75 -3.94
CA TYR A 18 -10.09 18.44 -4.25
C TYR A 18 -10.99 17.63 -5.18
N ASN A 19 -10.54 17.45 -6.43
CA ASN A 19 -11.13 16.47 -7.34
C ASN A 19 -10.67 15.05 -6.92
N VAL A 20 -11.58 14.07 -6.99
CA VAL A 20 -11.28 12.64 -6.76
C VAL A 20 -10.09 12.20 -7.62
N GLN A 21 -10.03 12.66 -8.87
CA GLN A 21 -8.94 12.36 -9.79
C GLN A 21 -7.58 12.90 -9.31
N PHE A 22 -7.55 14.07 -8.67
CA PHE A 22 -6.30 14.62 -8.14
C PHE A 22 -5.81 13.79 -6.95
N ALA A 23 -6.72 13.41 -6.05
CA ALA A 23 -6.39 12.56 -4.90
C ALA A 23 -5.88 11.18 -5.35
N ASP A 24 -6.50 10.59 -6.36
CA ASP A 24 -6.11 9.32 -6.95
C ASP A 24 -4.70 9.36 -7.57
N ILE A 25 -4.37 10.44 -8.30
CA ILE A 25 -3.04 10.65 -8.87
C ILE A 25 -1.99 10.83 -7.76
N ALA A 26 -2.28 11.69 -6.77
CA ALA A 26 -1.37 11.93 -5.64
C ALA A 26 -1.11 10.63 -4.83
N LEU A 27 -2.14 9.80 -4.66
CA LEU A 27 -2.04 8.50 -4.03
C LEU A 27 -1.15 7.54 -4.82
N SER A 28 -1.35 7.47 -6.14
CA SER A 28 -0.54 6.63 -7.04
C SER A 28 0.94 7.00 -6.99
N ILE A 29 1.26 8.30 -7.03
CA ILE A 29 2.64 8.81 -6.90
C ILE A 29 3.24 8.44 -5.55
N SER A 30 2.48 8.62 -4.46
CA SER A 30 2.94 8.29 -3.10
C SER A 30 3.25 6.80 -2.96
N ILE A 31 2.43 5.93 -3.57
CA ILE A 31 2.64 4.48 -3.57
C ILE A 31 3.87 4.11 -4.39
N ALA A 32 4.05 4.69 -5.57
CA ALA A 32 5.24 4.46 -6.39
C ALA A 32 6.53 4.82 -5.62
N LEU A 33 6.53 5.97 -4.93
CA LEU A 33 7.65 6.40 -4.10
C LEU A 33 7.88 5.42 -2.93
N ALA A 34 6.83 4.95 -2.27
CA ALA A 34 6.94 3.98 -1.18
C ALA A 34 7.57 2.65 -1.64
N ILE A 35 7.20 2.17 -2.83
CA ILE A 35 7.79 0.97 -3.44
C ILE A 35 9.27 1.19 -3.71
N VAL A 36 9.65 2.34 -4.29
CA VAL A 36 11.06 2.68 -4.56
C VAL A 36 11.86 2.76 -3.26
N CYS A 37 11.34 3.44 -2.23
CA CYS A 37 11.97 3.50 -0.91
C CYS A 37 12.18 2.10 -0.31
N TYR A 38 11.17 1.23 -0.42
CA TYR A 38 11.29 -0.16 0.05
C TYR A 38 12.34 -0.94 -0.73
N LEU A 39 12.37 -0.78 -2.06
CA LEU A 39 13.37 -1.42 -2.92
C LEU A 39 14.78 -0.96 -2.55
N MET A 40 14.98 0.34 -2.36
CA MET A 40 16.26 0.90 -1.87
C MET A 40 16.64 0.34 -0.49
N PHE A 41 15.68 0.14 0.41
CA PHE A 41 15.92 -0.53 1.69
C PHE A 41 16.40 -1.97 1.51
N THR A 42 15.79 -2.75 0.62
CA THR A 42 16.21 -4.14 0.34
C THR A 42 17.55 -4.26 -0.38
N LEU A 43 17.95 -3.23 -1.14
CA LEU A 43 19.25 -3.15 -1.81
C LEU A 43 20.38 -2.63 -0.91
N SER A 44 20.05 -2.08 0.26
CA SER A 44 21.06 -1.53 1.16
C SER A 44 21.98 -2.66 1.65
N PRO A 45 23.32 -2.52 1.51
CA PRO A 45 24.26 -3.58 1.86
C PRO A 45 24.21 -3.95 3.35
N GLN A 46 23.87 -2.99 4.22
CA GLN A 46 23.72 -3.23 5.66
C GLN A 46 22.58 -4.20 5.97
N ILE A 47 21.50 -4.16 5.18
CA ILE A 47 20.33 -5.02 5.34
C ILE A 47 20.61 -6.38 4.71
N GLN A 48 21.23 -6.42 3.52
CA GLN A 48 21.62 -7.67 2.87
C GLN A 48 22.63 -8.48 3.70
N MET A 49 23.55 -7.81 4.42
CA MET A 49 24.47 -8.51 5.32
C MET A 49 23.76 -9.12 6.53
N LYS A 50 22.69 -8.49 7.03
CA LYS A 50 21.97 -8.98 8.23
C LYS A 50 20.90 -10.02 7.91
N LEU A 51 20.30 -9.93 6.73
CA LEU A 51 19.05 -10.62 6.38
C LEU A 51 19.18 -11.41 5.06
N HIS A 52 20.40 -11.49 4.50
CA HIS A 52 20.79 -12.18 3.27
C HIS A 52 20.17 -11.58 1.99
N SER A 53 20.56 -12.07 0.80
CA SER A 53 19.95 -11.64 -0.47
C SER A 53 18.47 -12.05 -0.61
N GLY A 54 17.96 -12.88 0.32
CA GLY A 54 16.57 -13.33 0.35
C GLY A 54 15.54 -12.23 0.63
N VAL A 55 15.95 -11.09 1.19
CA VAL A 55 15.07 -9.94 1.43
C VAL A 55 14.44 -9.41 0.15
N PHE A 56 15.15 -9.52 -0.98
CA PHE A 56 14.64 -9.05 -2.26
C PHE A 56 13.31 -9.73 -2.65
N TYR A 57 13.10 -10.99 -2.28
CA TYR A 57 11.85 -11.70 -2.55
C TYR A 57 10.65 -11.09 -1.80
N THR A 58 10.87 -10.36 -0.70
CA THR A 58 9.77 -9.71 0.03
C THR A 58 9.15 -8.54 -0.75
N VAL A 59 9.89 -7.96 -1.70
CA VAL A 59 9.43 -6.84 -2.55
C VAL A 59 8.19 -7.24 -3.35
N ILE A 60 8.10 -8.49 -3.81
CA ILE A 60 6.96 -8.95 -4.62
C ILE A 60 5.64 -8.86 -3.85
N PHE A 61 5.67 -9.17 -2.54
CA PHE A 61 4.49 -9.08 -1.67
C PHE A 61 4.07 -7.63 -1.46
N VAL A 62 5.04 -6.73 -1.26
CA VAL A 62 4.78 -5.29 -1.07
C VAL A 62 4.17 -4.69 -2.33
N VAL A 63 4.75 -4.98 -3.50
CA VAL A 63 4.21 -4.51 -4.80
C VAL A 63 2.80 -5.05 -5.01
N PHE A 64 2.57 -6.34 -4.75
CA PHE A 64 1.24 -6.94 -4.91
C PHE A 64 0.20 -6.29 -3.98
N ALA A 65 0.55 -6.04 -2.71
CA ALA A 65 -0.33 -5.36 -1.75
C ALA A 65 -0.73 -3.96 -2.24
N PHE A 66 0.24 -3.18 -2.74
CA PHE A 66 0.00 -1.84 -3.27
C PHE A 66 -0.83 -1.85 -4.56
N LEU A 67 -0.55 -2.77 -5.49
CA LEU A 67 -1.34 -2.93 -6.71
C LEU A 67 -2.80 -3.29 -6.40
N ARG A 68 -3.02 -4.20 -5.43
CA ARG A 68 -4.37 -4.57 -4.99
C ARG A 68 -5.10 -3.39 -4.36
N TYR A 69 -4.39 -2.60 -3.55
CA TYR A 69 -4.93 -1.39 -2.95
C TYR A 69 -5.30 -0.32 -4.00
N LEU A 70 -4.45 -0.12 -5.02
CA LEU A 70 -4.75 0.76 -6.14
C LEU A 70 -5.95 0.26 -6.95
N GLN A 71 -6.05 -1.04 -7.21
CA GLN A 71 -7.21 -1.63 -7.88
C GLN A 71 -8.50 -1.33 -7.09
N GLN A 72 -8.48 -1.52 -5.77
CA GLN A 72 -9.65 -1.26 -4.93
C GLN A 72 -10.06 0.22 -4.92
N THR A 73 -9.07 1.12 -4.97
CA THR A 73 -9.30 2.56 -4.89
C THR A 73 -9.74 3.13 -6.25
N LEU A 74 -8.98 2.86 -7.32
CA LEU A 74 -9.19 3.44 -8.65
C LEU A 74 -10.31 2.77 -9.44
N VAL A 75 -10.43 1.43 -9.37
CA VAL A 75 -11.42 0.68 -10.17
C VAL A 75 -12.78 0.69 -9.48
N TYR A 76 -12.80 0.36 -8.19
CA TYR A 76 -14.06 0.25 -7.45
C TYR A 76 -14.52 1.56 -6.81
N ASN A 77 -13.77 2.66 -7.01
CA ASN A 77 -14.10 4.02 -6.53
C ASN A 77 -14.52 4.04 -5.04
N ARG A 78 -13.99 3.10 -4.25
CA ARG A 78 -14.29 2.99 -2.83
C ARG A 78 -13.49 4.05 -2.10
N THR A 79 -14.02 5.27 -2.03
CA THR A 79 -13.53 6.34 -1.13
C THR A 79 -13.90 6.05 0.34
N GLU A 80 -13.82 4.79 0.74
CA GLU A 80 -13.86 4.37 2.13
C GLU A 80 -12.49 4.66 2.74
N SER A 81 -12.38 4.83 4.07
CA SER A 81 -11.08 5.17 4.66
C SER A 81 -10.04 4.08 4.35
N PRO A 82 -8.76 4.45 4.11
CA PRO A 82 -7.69 3.49 3.79
C PRO A 82 -7.64 2.32 4.78
N THR A 83 -7.87 2.63 6.06
CA THR A 83 -7.92 1.65 7.14
C THR A 83 -9.07 0.65 6.99
N LYS A 84 -10.26 1.11 6.56
CA LYS A 84 -11.41 0.23 6.33
C LYS A 84 -11.22 -0.67 5.11
N ILE A 85 -10.54 -0.18 4.06
CA ILE A 85 -10.20 -0.98 2.88
C ILE A 85 -9.29 -2.15 3.27
N VAL A 86 -8.23 -1.86 4.05
CA VAL A 86 -7.31 -2.90 4.57
C VAL A 86 -8.05 -3.90 5.47
N TYR A 87 -9.02 -3.45 6.26
CA TYR A 87 -9.78 -4.34 7.16
C TYR A 87 -10.84 -5.19 6.45
N ARG A 88 -11.35 -4.74 5.31
CA ARG A 88 -12.38 -5.45 4.54
C ARG A 88 -11.78 -6.42 3.52
N ASP A 89 -10.64 -6.08 2.92
CA ASP A 89 -10.00 -6.91 1.91
C ASP A 89 -9.12 -8.01 2.56
N ARG A 90 -9.65 -9.24 2.58
CA ARG A 90 -8.94 -10.43 3.07
C ARG A 90 -7.65 -10.71 2.29
N TYR A 91 -7.57 -10.33 1.00
CA TYR A 91 -6.36 -10.54 0.20
C TYR A 91 -5.22 -9.64 0.67
N ILE A 92 -5.52 -8.39 1.02
CA ILE A 92 -4.53 -7.47 1.59
C ILE A 92 -4.04 -8.01 2.95
N GLN A 93 -4.94 -8.52 3.78
CA GLN A 93 -4.57 -9.12 5.08
C GLN A 93 -3.68 -10.35 4.92
N ILE A 94 -4.03 -11.28 4.02
CA ILE A 94 -3.23 -12.46 3.75
C ILE A 94 -1.84 -12.06 3.22
N THR A 95 -1.78 -11.07 2.32
CA THR A 95 -0.50 -10.56 1.79
C THR A 95 0.35 -9.93 2.90
N LEU A 96 -0.26 -9.18 3.82
CA LEU A 96 0.42 -8.61 4.98
C LEU A 96 0.97 -9.71 5.90
N ILE A 97 0.18 -10.74 6.19
CA ILE A 97 0.59 -11.87 7.03
C ILE A 97 1.73 -12.65 6.37
N LEU A 98 1.65 -12.93 5.06
CA LEU A 98 2.72 -13.57 4.29
C LEU A 98 4.00 -12.74 4.31
N TRP A 99 3.89 -11.42 4.21
CA TRP A 99 5.02 -10.51 4.29
C TRP A 99 5.69 -10.53 5.67
N VAL A 100 4.90 -10.45 6.76
CA VAL A 100 5.42 -10.58 8.14
C VAL A 100 6.05 -11.96 8.34
N ALA A 101 5.42 -13.03 7.86
CA ALA A 101 5.96 -14.38 7.93
C ALA A 101 7.28 -14.51 7.15
N ALA A 102 7.40 -13.90 5.98
CA ALA A 102 8.64 -13.86 5.21
C ALA A 102 9.76 -13.15 5.99
N PHE A 103 9.45 -12.02 6.65
CA PHE A 103 10.40 -11.36 7.55
C PHE A 103 10.80 -12.23 8.74
N LEU A 104 9.83 -12.88 9.40
CA LEU A 104 10.10 -13.78 10.52
C LEU A 104 10.98 -14.95 10.10
N ILE A 105 10.72 -15.54 8.94
CA ILE A 105 11.56 -16.60 8.37
C ILE A 105 12.98 -16.05 8.15
N LEU A 106 13.15 -14.91 7.49
CA LEU A 106 14.47 -14.35 7.23
C LEU A 106 15.26 -14.02 8.51
N ILE A 107 14.58 -13.61 9.59
CA ILE A 107 15.22 -13.32 10.88
C ILE A 107 15.57 -14.61 11.65
N TYR A 108 14.68 -15.61 11.67
CA TYR A 108 14.86 -16.84 12.47
C TYR A 108 15.63 -17.94 11.75
N PHE A 109 15.61 -18.00 10.42
CA PHE A 109 16.48 -18.87 9.62
C PHE A 109 17.93 -18.34 9.52
N LYS A 110 18.32 -17.46 10.45
CA LYS A 110 19.70 -17.15 10.76
C LYS A 110 20.33 -18.37 11.46
N LYS A 111 20.83 -19.31 10.66
CA LYS A 111 21.76 -20.35 11.10
C LYS A 111 23.09 -20.17 10.38
#